data_AF-A0A3B8USN4-F1
#
_entry.id   AF-A0A3B8USN4-F1
#
_cell.length_a   1.000
_cell.length_b   1.000
_cell.length_c   1.000
_cell.angle_alpha   90.00
_cell.angle_beta   90.00
_cell.angle_gamma   90.00
#
_symmetry.space_group_name_H-M   'P 1'
#
loop_
_entity.id
_entity.type
_entity.pdbx_description
1 polymer ?
#
loop_
_entity_poly.entity_id
_entity_poly.type
_entity_poly.pdbx_seq_one_letter_code
_entity_poly.pdbx_strand_id
1 'polypeptide(L)' 'EVFANNAQITGDIQARGTVKIGQGTVAVGNITATSAVIAGAVKGNVDVNGPVIIDSSAVIAG' A
#
# COMPACT_ATOMS: atom_id res chain seq x y z
N GLU A 1 10.08 6.92 -2.46
CA GLU A 1 8.78 6.42 -2.95
C GLU A 1 8.88 4.91 -3.10
N VAL A 2 7.76 4.19 -3.13
CA VAL A 2 7.71 2.72 -3.31
C VAL A 2 6.66 2.38 -4.36
N PHE A 3 7.01 1.49 -5.28
CA PHE A 3 6.11 0.99 -6.32
C PHE A 3 6.22 -0.52 -6.39
N ALA A 4 5.10 -1.22 -6.18
CA ALA A 4 5.04 -2.67 -6.21
C ALA A 4 3.90 -3.09 -7.14
N ASN A 5 4.18 -3.96 -8.10
CA ASN A 5 3.18 -4.51 -9.02
C ASN A 5 3.38 -6.01 -9.08
N ASN A 6 2.29 -6.77 -8.91
CA ASN A 6 2.30 -8.23 -8.92
C ASN A 6 3.40 -8.85 -8.02
N ALA A 7 3.58 -8.27 -6.83
CA ALA A 7 4.65 -8.62 -5.89
C ALA A 7 4.10 -9.11 -4.54
N GLN A 8 4.91 -9.83 -3.78
CA GLN A 8 4.60 -10.20 -2.40
C GLN A 8 5.59 -9.52 -1.46
N ILE A 9 5.09 -8.66 -0.57
CA ILE A 9 5.89 -7.90 0.38
C ILE A 9 5.48 -8.34 1.78
N THR A 10 6.47 -8.71 2.59
CA THR A 10 6.28 -9.02 4.02
C THR A 10 7.18 -8.10 4.84
N GLY A 11 6.58 -7.40 5.80
CA GLY A 11 7.24 -6.36 6.59
C GLY A 11 6.66 -4.98 6.33
N ASP A 12 7.05 -4.02 7.17
CA ASP A 12 6.52 -2.66 7.11
C ASP A 12 7.09 -1.89 5.91
N ILE A 13 6.23 -1.08 5.27
CA ILE A 13 6.57 -0.23 4.13
C ILE A 13 6.60 1.22 4.62
N GLN A 14 7.78 1.83 4.65
CA GLN A 14 7.95 3.24 4.98
C GLN A 14 8.47 4.03 3.77
N ALA A 15 7.76 5.11 3.42
CA ALA A 15 8.20 6.03 2.38
C ALA A 15 7.93 7.48 2.79
N ARG A 16 8.87 8.38 2.50
CA ARG A 16 8.67 9.84 2.64
C ARG A 16 7.89 10.47 1.48
N GLY A 17 7.38 9.64 0.57
CA GLY A 17 6.63 10.06 -0.62
C GLY A 17 5.49 9.08 -0.89
N THR A 18 5.14 8.88 -2.15
CA THR A 18 4.03 7.99 -2.51
C THR A 18 4.40 6.51 -2.32
N VAL A 19 3.47 5.73 -1.79
CA VAL A 19 3.48 4.26 -1.88
C VAL A 19 2.40 3.81 -2.87
N LYS A 20 2.77 3.01 -3.87
CA LYS A 20 1.83 2.40 -4.82
C LYS A 20 1.85 0.89 -4.69
N ILE A 21 0.73 0.33 -4.25
CA ILE A 21 0.45 -1.10 -4.22
C ILE A 21 -0.44 -1.42 -5.42
N GLY A 22 0.15 -1.87 -6.52
CA GLY A 22 -0.57 -2.19 -7.75
C GLY A 22 -1.34 -3.51 -7.67
N GLN A 23 -2.20 -3.75 -8.66
CA GLN A 23 -2.94 -5.02 -8.78
C GLN A 23 -2.02 -6.24 -8.73
N GLY A 24 -2.54 -7.33 -8.16
CA GLY A 24 -1.79 -8.57 -7.94
C GLY A 24 -0.73 -8.48 -6.83
N THR A 25 -0.54 -7.31 -6.21
CA THR A 25 0.40 -7.17 -5.09
C THR A 25 -0.28 -7.53 -3.78
N VAL A 26 0.43 -8.26 -2.92
CA VAL A 26 0.03 -8.53 -1.54
C VAL A 26 1.08 -7.94 -0.61
N ALA A 27 0.67 -6.96 0.22
CA ALA A 27 1.50 -6.38 1.27
C ALA A 27 0.99 -6.86 2.64
N VAL A 28 1.85 -7.55 3.39
CA VAL A 28 1.57 -7.99 4.76
C VAL A 28 2.50 -7.23 5.71
N GLY A 29 1.94 -6.22 6.38
CA GLY A 29 2.69 -5.26 7.18
C GLY A 29 2.02 -3.89 7.14
N ASN A 30 2.50 -2.97 7.98
CA ASN A 30 1.97 -1.61 8.03
C ASN A 30 2.56 -0.76 6.91
N ILE A 31 1.79 0.22 6.44
CA ILE A 31 2.23 1.20 5.45
C ILE A 31 2.24 2.57 6.11
N THR A 32 3.38 3.27 6.05
CA THR A 32 3.51 4.67 6.45
C THR A 32 4.02 5.49 5.27
N ALA A 33 3.23 6.46 4.81
CA ALA A 33 3.55 7.24 3.62
C ALA A 33 3.04 8.69 3.67
N THR A 34 3.49 9.52 2.71
CA THR A 34 2.91 10.86 2.51
C THR A 34 1.63 10.78 1.68
N SER A 35 1.55 9.84 0.74
CA SER A 35 0.38 9.56 -0.08
C SER A 35 0.38 8.09 -0.48
N ALA A 36 -0.79 7.55 -0.85
CA ALA A 36 -0.90 6.15 -1.22
C ALA A 36 -1.84 5.92 -2.41
N VAL A 37 -1.50 4.95 -3.25
CA VAL A 37 -2.39 4.36 -4.26
C VAL A 37 -2.46 2.87 -4.01
N ILE A 38 -3.64 2.34 -3.74
CA ILE A 38 -3.86 0.94 -3.40
C ILE A 38 -4.82 0.33 -4.40
N ALA A 39 -4.32 -0.61 -5.19
CA ALA A 39 -5.06 -1.48 -6.10
C ALA A 39 -4.78 -2.98 -5.84
N GLY A 40 -3.92 -3.30 -4.88
CA GLY A 40 -3.65 -4.66 -4.44
C GLY A 40 -4.27 -4.98 -3.08
N ALA A 41 -3.81 -6.08 -2.49
CA ALA A 41 -4.19 -6.48 -1.14
C ALA A 41 -3.21 -5.92 -0.10
N VAL A 42 -3.74 -5.33 0.97
CA VAL A 42 -2.98 -4.87 2.13
C VAL A 42 -3.55 -5.51 3.39
N LYS A 43 -2.69 -6.19 4.14
CA LYS A 43 -3.00 -6.71 5.47
C LYS A 43 -2.14 -5.99 6.51
N GLY A 44 -2.77 -5.12 7.28
CA GLY A 44 -2.12 -4.23 8.24
C GLY A 44 -2.70 -2.82 8.21
N ASN A 45 -2.09 -1.93 8.98
CA ASN A 45 -2.54 -0.54 9.07
C ASN A 45 -1.95 0.31 7.93
N VAL A 46 -2.75 1.25 7.44
CA VAL A 46 -2.33 2.22 6.41
C VAL A 46 -2.40 3.61 7.03
N ASP A 47 -1.25 4.16 7.37
CA ASP A 47 -1.08 5.50 7.95
C ASP A 47 -0.48 6.45 6.90
N VAL A 48 -1.25 7.46 6.51
CA VAL A 48 -0.91 8.33 5.39
C VAL A 48 -1.24 9.78 5.71
N ASN A 49 -0.24 10.65 5.64
CA ASN A 49 -0.38 12.08 5.95
C ASN A 49 -0.87 12.92 4.75
N GLY A 50 -1.64 12.31 3.86
CA GLY A 50 -2.08 12.92 2.62
C GLY A 50 -3.11 12.05 1.89
N PRO A 51 -3.35 12.30 0.59
CA PRO A 51 -4.41 11.61 -0.13
C PRO A 51 -4.12 10.11 -0.27
N VAL A 52 -5.18 9.32 -0.11
CA VAL A 52 -5.20 7.89 -0.36
C VAL A 52 -6.18 7.61 -1.50
N ILE A 53 -5.68 7.00 -2.57
CA ILE A 53 -6.50 6.58 -3.71
C ILE A 53 -6.64 5.06 -3.61
N ILE A 54 -7.88 4.59 -3.60
CA ILE A 54 -8.21 3.17 -3.51
C ILE A 54 -8.93 2.78 -4.80
N ASP A 55 -8.36 1.82 -5.52
CA ASP A 55 -8.96 1.23 -6.71
C ASP A 55 -10.04 0.21 -6.32
N SER A 56 -11.02 -0.04 -7.19
CA SER A 56 -12.14 -0.95 -6.93
C SER A 56 -11.71 -2.41 -6.68
N SER A 57 -10.51 -2.78 -7.13
CA SER A 57 -9.91 -4.10 -6.92
C SER A 57 -9.19 -4.27 -5.58
N ALA A 58 -9.02 -3.20 -4.80
CA ALA A 58 -8.25 -3.23 -3.57
C ALA A 58 -8.97 -4.01 -2.46
N VAL A 59 -8.18 -4.72 -1.66
CA VAL A 59 -8.65 -5.38 -0.43
C VAL A 59 -7.76 -4.93 0.72
N ILE A 60 -8.34 -4.27 1.71
CA ILE A 60 -7.62 -3.82 2.91
C ILE A 60 -8.22 -4.52 4.13
N ALA A 61 -7.36 -5.18 4.90
CA ALA A 61 -7.70 -5.82 6.16
C ALA A 61 -6.74 -5.33 7.25
N GLY A 62 -7.24 -4.46 8.13
CA GLY A 62 -6.51 -3.92 9.29
C GLY A 62 -6.93 -4.61 10.57
#